data_AF-A0A655FMR8-F1
#
_entry.id   AF-A0A655FMR8-F1
#
_cell.length_a   1.000
_cell.length_b   1.000
_cell.length_c   1.000
_cell.angle_alpha   90.00
_cell.angle_beta   90.00
_cell.angle_gamma   90.00
#
_symmetry.space_group_name_H-M   'P 1'
#
loop_
_entity.id
_entity.type
_entity.pdbx_description
1 polymer ?
#
loop_
_entity_poly.entity_id
_entity_poly.type
_entity_poly.pdbx_seq_one_letter_code
_entity_poly.pdbx_strand_id
1 'polypeptide(L)' 'MSGEERFAVRCDPMTSVVFAEVLSFSRPATWASKAAGPLGAVTQRFIAQRYLRAV' A
#
# COMPACT_ATOMS: atom_id res chain seq x y z
N MET A 1 -2.88 13.66 -2.23
CA MET A 1 -3.08 12.20 -2.32
C MET A 1 -4.04 11.92 -3.46
N SER A 2 -3.70 11.02 -4.39
CA SER A 2 -4.59 10.64 -5.49
C SER A 2 -4.70 9.12 -5.50
N GLY A 3 -5.92 8.59 -5.67
CA GLY A 3 -6.16 7.15 -5.79
C GLY A 3 -6.70 6.84 -7.18
N GLU A 4 -6.41 5.64 -7.69
CA GLU A 4 -7.07 5.08 -8.87
C GLU A 4 -8.09 4.05 -8.41
N GLU A 5 -9.33 4.23 -8.83
CA GLU A 5 -10.42 3.29 -8.55
C GLU A 5 -10.79 2.55 -9.83
N ARG A 6 -11.04 1.24 -9.72
CA ARG A 6 -11.49 0.40 -10.82
C ARG A 6 -12.72 -0.39 -10.40
N PHE A 7 -13.70 -0.39 -11.32
CA PHE A 7 -14.97 -1.10 -11.19
C PHE A 7 -15.07 -2.11 -12.33
N ALA A 8 -15.25 -3.39 -11.99
CA ALA A 8 -15.46 -4.46 -12.95
C ALA A 8 -16.71 -5.26 -12.58
N VAL A 9 -17.43 -5.73 -13.58
CA VAL A 9 -18.56 -6.63 -13.40
C VAL A 9 -18.24 -7.93 -14.14
N ARG A 10 -18.34 -9.05 -13.42
CA ARG A 10 -18.16 -10.38 -13.97
C ARG A 10 -19.46 -11.15 -13.86
N CYS A 11 -19.97 -11.63 -15.00
CA CYS A 11 -21.16 -12.48 -15.06
C CYS A 11 -20.73 -13.93 -15.32
N ASP A 12 -21.27 -14.86 -14.55
CA ASP A 12 -21.14 -16.29 -14.83
C ASP A 12 -22.28 -16.72 -15.77
N PRO A 13 -21.98 -17.15 -17.00
CA PRO A 13 -22.99 -17.52 -17.98
C PRO A 13 -23.72 -18.84 -17.64
N MET A 14 -23.14 -19.71 -16.81
CA MET A 14 -23.72 -21.02 -16.47
C MET A 14 -24.66 -20.93 -15.27
N THR A 15 -24.39 -20.00 -14.36
CA THR A 15 -25.16 -19.85 -13.10
C THR A 15 -25.98 -18.56 -13.06
N SER A 16 -25.82 -17.67 -14.05
CA SER A 16 -26.44 -16.33 -14.08
C SER A 16 -26.09 -15.46 -12.87
N VAL A 17 -25.01 -15.79 -12.15
CA VAL A 17 -24.53 -15.01 -11.01
C VAL A 17 -23.73 -13.82 -11.50
N VAL A 18 -23.96 -12.65 -10.90
CA VAL A 18 -23.26 -11.41 -11.22
C VAL A 18 -22.40 -10.99 -10.03
N PHE A 19 -21.12 -10.74 -10.30
CA PHE A 19 -20.15 -10.26 -9.33
C PHE A 19 -19.74 -8.82 -9.67
N ALA A 20 -19.81 -7.93 -8.69
CA ALA A 20 -19.23 -6.60 -8.80
C ALA A 20 -17.90 -6.58 -8.03
N GLU A 21 -16.81 -6.29 -8.72
CA GLU A 21 -15.48 -6.16 -8.16
C GLU A 21 -15.11 -4.68 -8.09
N VAL A 22 -14.74 -4.23 -6.88
CA VAL A 22 -14.30 -2.86 -6.60
C VAL A 22 -12.88 -2.91 -6.06
N LEU A 23 -11.94 -2.34 -6.81
CA LEU A 23 -10.54 -2.23 -6.40
C LEU A 23 -10.15 -0.75 -6.27
N SER A 24 -9.53 -0.38 -5.15
CA SER A 24 -9.01 0.96 -4.91
C SER A 24 -7.50 0.90 -4.64
N PHE A 25 -6.73 1.62 -5.44
CA PHE A 25 -5.28 1.75 -5.29
C PHE A 25 -4.93 3.19 -4.92
N SER A 26 -4.42 3.41 -3.72
CA SER A 26 -3.89 4.72 -3.34
C SER A 26 -2.51 4.95 -3.98
N ARG A 27 -2.31 6.07 -4.68
CA ARG A 27 -0.98 6.60 -5.00
C ARG A 27 -0.57 7.56 -3.86
N PRO A 28 0.31 7.16 -2.93
CA PRO A 28 0.77 8.03 -1.87
C PRO A 28 1.60 9.18 -2.47
N ALA A 29 0.95 10.30 -2.73
CA ALA A 29 1.55 11.55 -3.18
C ALA A 29 1.61 12.52 -1.99
N THR A 30 2.42 12.19 -0.98
CA THR A 30 2.77 13.12 0.10
C THR A 30 4.28 13.29 0.08
N TRP A 31 4.73 14.55 0.02
CA TRP A 31 6.14 14.91 0.16
C TRP A 31 6.82 14.24 1.37
N ALA A 32 6.04 13.95 2.42
CA ALA A 32 6.40 13.20 3.61
C ALA A 32 6.91 11.78 3.28
N SER A 33 6.30 11.04 2.35
CA SER A 33 6.79 9.72 1.93
C SER A 33 8.09 9.81 1.13
N LYS A 34 8.30 10.88 0.36
CA LYS A 34 9.58 11.13 -0.34
C LYS A 34 10.70 11.53 0.62
N ALA A 35 10.41 12.36 1.62
CA ALA A 35 11.35 12.75 2.67
C ALA A 35 11.66 11.61 3.65
N ALA A 36 10.68 10.73 3.90
CA ALA A 36 10.84 9.54 4.73
C ALA A 36 11.70 8.44 4.08
N GLY A 37 12.03 8.51 2.78
CA GLY A 37 12.91 7.53 2.13
C GLY A 37 14.31 7.44 2.77
N PRO A 38 15.11 8.53 2.74
CA PRO A 38 16.41 8.54 3.39
C PRO A 38 16.31 8.55 4.93
N LEU A 39 15.36 9.30 5.51
CA LEU A 39 15.17 9.35 6.98
C LEU A 39 14.69 8.02 7.57
N GLY A 40 13.90 7.26 6.82
CA GLY A 40 13.41 5.93 7.20
C GLY A 40 14.54 4.91 7.26
N ALA A 41 15.46 4.93 6.29
CA ALA A 41 16.63 4.06 6.31
C ALA A 41 17.55 4.34 7.52
N VAL A 42 17.77 5.62 7.86
CA VAL A 42 18.55 6.01 9.04
C VAL A 42 17.84 5.59 10.33
N THR A 43 16.53 5.83 10.44
CA THR A 43 15.73 5.45 11.61
C THR A 43 15.72 3.95 11.82
N GLN A 44 15.52 3.18 10.75
CA GLN A 44 15.57 1.72 10.78
C GLN A 44 16.93 1.22 11.26
N ARG A 45 18.04 1.79 10.75
CA ARG A 45 19.39 1.43 11.18
C ARG A 45 19.63 1.74 12.66
N PHE A 46 19.17 2.90 13.14
CA PHE A 46 19.30 3.30 14.54
C PHE A 46 18.53 2.34 15.47
N ILE A 47 17.28 2.03 15.13
CA ILE A 47 16.44 1.09 15.90
C ILE A 47 17.06 -0.32 15.88
N ALA A 48 17.51 -0.80 14.71
CA ALA A 48 18.16 -2.10 14.59
C ALA A 48 19.42 -2.19 15.47
N GLN A 49 20.27 -1.15 15.48
CA GLN A 49 21.44 -1.10 16.35
C GLN A 49 21.08 -1.07 17.84
N ARG A 50 19.99 -0.38 18.21
CA ARG A 50 19.50 -0.34 19.59
C ARG A 50 19.03 -1.71 20.08
N TYR A 51 18.32 -2.46 19.24
CA TYR A 51 17.87 -3.82 19.58
C TYR A 51 19.04 -4.82 19.61
N LEU A 52 19.98 -4.74 18.66
CA LEU A 52 21.15 -5.62 18.65
C LEU A 52 22.10 -5.41 19.83
N ARG A 53 22.07 -4.24 20.49
CA ARG A 53 22.83 -3.98 21.74
C ARG A 53 22.06 -4.34 23.01
N ALA A 54 20.76 -4.57 22.89
CA ALA A 54 19.91 -4.91 24.03
C ALA A 54 19.81 -6.42 24.28
N VAL A 55 20.41 -7.23 23.38
CA VAL A 55 20.65 -8.67 23.53
C VAL A 55 22.12 -8.87 23.89
#